data_AF-A0A0B2UST9-F1
#
_entry.id   AF-A0A0B2UST9-F1
#
_cell.length_a   1.000
_cell.length_b   1.000
_cell.length_c   1.000
_cell.angle_alpha   90.00
_cell.angle_beta   90.00
_cell.angle_gamma   90.00
#
_symmetry.space_group_name_H-M   'P 1'
#
loop_
_entity.id
_entity.type
_entity.pdbx_description
1 polymer ?
#
loop_
_entity_poly.entity_id
_entity_poly.type
_entity_poly.pdbx_seq_one_letter_code
_entity_poly.pdbx_strand_id
1 'polypeptide(L)'
;MMAFIVKPKPKNNDLRNELNCIKKICANHEALCRSFAKWKADIDENDAQLEILSETMESLRNRHRKISDQLARKPVDARTVAELQKEIQHVESQVDIWMKELAEINEARTNLDIEFIRLRSKLQRSVTNIEVANIDFDRLERLHSDMWENFLYKNATIEFIRLRSKLQRSVTNIEVANIDFDRLERLHSDMWENFLYKNATVP
;
A
#
# COMPACT_ATOMS: atom_id res chain seq x y z
N MET A 1 -25.80 -61.53 6.68
CA MET A 1 -25.65 -60.24 5.98
C MET A 1 -24.70 -59.38 6.81
N MET A 2 -23.47 -59.14 6.34
CA MET A 2 -22.53 -58.26 7.04
C MET A 2 -22.77 -56.82 6.60
N ALA A 3 -23.11 -55.96 7.57
CA ALA A 3 -23.26 -54.53 7.35
C ALA A 3 -21.87 -53.91 7.15
N PHE A 4 -21.58 -53.45 5.92
CA PHE A 4 -20.44 -52.59 5.66
C PHE A 4 -20.68 -51.24 6.33
N ILE A 5 -20.00 -51.01 7.46
CA ILE A 5 -19.90 -49.67 8.06
C ILE A 5 -18.97 -48.86 7.15
N VAL A 6 -19.56 -48.10 6.23
CA VAL A 6 -18.86 -47.08 5.45
C VAL A 6 -18.40 -46.00 6.44
N LYS A 7 -17.12 -46.02 6.82
CA LYS A 7 -16.52 -44.91 7.58
C LYS A 7 -16.64 -43.64 6.74
N PRO A 8 -17.11 -42.50 7.30
CA PRO A 8 -17.15 -41.26 6.56
C PRO A 8 -15.74 -40.85 6.16
N LYS A 9 -15.53 -40.62 4.85
CA LYS A 9 -14.29 -40.05 4.31
C LYS A 9 -14.04 -38.69 5.00
N PRO A 10 -12.84 -38.41 5.52
CA PRO A 10 -12.57 -37.11 6.12
C PRO A 10 -12.59 -36.01 5.06
N LYS A 11 -13.11 -34.85 5.45
CA LYS A 11 -13.37 -33.60 4.71
C LYS A 11 -12.11 -32.92 4.13
N ASN A 12 -11.23 -33.65 3.46
CA ASN A 12 -9.95 -33.12 2.97
C ASN A 12 -10.12 -32.05 1.86
N ASN A 13 -11.24 -32.06 1.14
CA ASN A 13 -11.59 -31.00 0.19
C ASN A 13 -11.91 -29.66 0.87
N ASP A 14 -12.39 -29.68 2.13
CA ASP A 14 -12.86 -28.49 2.84
C ASP A 14 -11.66 -27.62 3.27
N LEU A 15 -10.66 -28.24 3.91
CA LEU A 15 -9.44 -27.56 4.37
C LEU A 15 -8.64 -26.94 3.21
N ARG A 16 -8.53 -27.65 2.08
CA ARG A 16 -7.84 -27.12 0.88
C ARG A 16 -8.61 -25.95 0.26
N ASN A 17 -9.94 -25.97 0.30
CA ASN A 17 -10.76 -24.88 -0.19
C ASN A 17 -10.64 -23.64 0.72
N GLU A 18 -10.68 -23.83 2.05
CA GLU A 18 -10.46 -22.77 3.03
C GLU A 18 -9.07 -22.15 2.87
N LEU A 19 -8.02 -22.96 2.77
CA LEU A 19 -6.65 -22.48 2.51
C LEU A 19 -6.53 -21.67 1.21
N ASN A 20 -7.19 -22.12 0.14
CA ASN A 20 -7.20 -21.40 -1.13
C ASN A 20 -7.97 -20.07 -1.04
N CYS A 21 -9.03 -20.00 -0.23
CA CYS A 21 -9.76 -18.76 0.01
C CYS A 21 -8.88 -17.75 0.75
N ILE A 22 -8.17 -18.19 1.78
CA ILE A 22 -7.26 -17.31 2.53
C ILE A 22 -6.13 -16.80 1.61
N LYS A 23 -5.51 -17.66 0.79
CA LYS A 23 -4.48 -17.23 -0.17
C LYS A 23 -4.97 -16.13 -1.12
N LYS A 24 -6.23 -16.19 -1.56
CA LYS A 24 -6.84 -15.14 -2.40
C LYS A 24 -7.01 -13.84 -1.62
N ILE A 25 -7.41 -13.90 -0.36
CA ILE A 25 -7.53 -12.72 0.51
C ILE A 25 -6.17 -12.03 0.67
N CYS A 26 -5.11 -12.78 0.95
CA CYS A 26 -3.75 -12.25 1.06
C CYS A 26 -3.26 -11.62 -0.25
N ALA A 27 -3.45 -12.29 -1.39
CA ALA A 27 -3.06 -11.76 -2.69
C ALA A 27 -3.81 -10.45 -3.04
N ASN A 28 -5.11 -10.39 -2.73
CA ASN A 28 -5.91 -9.17 -2.91
C ASN A 28 -5.44 -8.04 -1.99
N HIS A 29 -5.06 -8.35 -0.74
CA HIS A 29 -4.51 -7.38 0.19
C HIS A 29 -3.18 -6.81 -0.32
N GLU A 30 -2.26 -7.66 -0.76
CA GLU A 30 -0.98 -7.25 -1.34
C GLU A 30 -1.16 -6.35 -2.58
N ALA A 31 -2.13 -6.67 -3.45
CA ALA A 31 -2.47 -5.83 -4.60
C ALA A 31 -2.98 -4.44 -4.17
N LEU A 32 -3.83 -4.36 -3.14
CA LEU A 32 -4.31 -3.08 -2.61
C LEU A 32 -3.18 -2.26 -1.98
N CYS A 33 -2.26 -2.88 -1.26
CA CYS A 33 -1.08 -2.20 -0.71
C CYS A 33 -0.21 -1.62 -1.82
N ARG A 34 -0.01 -2.35 -2.93
CA ARG A 34 0.68 -1.82 -4.12
C ARG A 34 -0.05 -0.64 -4.74
N SER A 35 -1.37 -0.71 -4.86
CA SER A 35 -2.17 0.43 -5.37
C SER A 35 -2.05 1.65 -4.47
N PHE A 36 -2.04 1.47 -3.15
CA PHE A 36 -1.86 2.56 -2.18
C PHE A 36 -0.45 3.16 -2.26
N ALA A 37 0.59 2.34 -2.39
CA ALA A 37 1.96 2.80 -2.59
C ALA A 37 2.11 3.63 -3.87
N LYS A 38 1.45 3.21 -4.96
CA LYS A 38 1.41 3.98 -6.20
C LYS A 38 0.70 5.33 -6.01
N TRP A 39 -0.50 5.33 -5.43
CA TRP A 39 -1.21 6.57 -5.12
C TRP A 39 -0.37 7.54 -4.29
N LYS A 40 0.41 7.01 -3.32
CA LYS A 40 1.32 7.80 -2.50
C LYS A 40 2.46 8.43 -3.33
N ALA A 41 3.00 7.72 -4.31
CA ALA A 41 4.00 8.29 -5.21
C ALA A 41 3.39 9.38 -6.11
N ASP A 42 2.17 9.16 -6.61
CA ASP A 42 1.49 10.12 -7.48
C ASP A 42 1.15 11.44 -6.73
N ILE A 43 0.77 11.37 -5.44
CA ILE A 43 0.54 12.59 -4.63
C ILE A 43 1.85 13.31 -4.29
N ASP A 44 2.95 12.58 -4.06
CA ASP A 44 4.27 13.19 -3.81
C ASP A 44 4.78 13.93 -5.05
N GLU A 45 4.53 13.39 -6.25
CA GLU A 45 4.83 14.08 -7.51
C GLU A 45 3.99 15.36 -7.66
N ASN A 46 2.69 15.30 -7.34
CA ASN A 46 1.82 16.48 -7.37
C ASN A 46 2.28 17.58 -6.40
N ASP A 47 2.70 17.21 -5.19
CA ASP A 47 3.25 18.14 -4.20
C ASP A 47 4.55 18.79 -4.69
N ALA A 48 5.45 18.03 -5.33
CA ALA A 48 6.67 18.57 -5.94
C ALA A 48 6.37 19.54 -7.10
N GLN A 49 5.35 19.25 -7.92
CA GLN A 49 4.91 20.16 -8.98
C GLN A 49 4.36 21.47 -8.41
N LEU A 50 3.60 21.42 -7.31
CA LEU A 50 3.11 22.62 -6.62
C LEU A 50 4.26 23.46 -6.02
N GLU A 51 5.31 22.82 -5.52
CA GLU A 51 6.51 23.51 -5.02
C GLU A 51 7.18 24.31 -6.15
N ILE A 52 7.39 23.70 -7.32
CA ILE A 52 7.96 24.38 -8.51
C ILE A 52 7.06 25.55 -8.96
N LEU A 53 5.74 25.35 -8.98
CA LEU A 53 4.81 26.43 -9.31
C LEU A 53 4.85 27.57 -8.29
N SER A 54 5.08 27.27 -7.00
CA SER A 54 5.21 28.29 -5.95
C SER A 54 6.47 29.13 -6.14
N GLU A 55 7.60 28.52 -6.51
CA GLU A 55 8.84 29.23 -6.84
C GLU A 55 8.66 30.13 -8.06
N THR A 56 7.95 29.62 -9.08
CA THR A 56 7.61 30.38 -10.29
C THR A 56 6.74 31.59 -9.96
N MET A 57 5.74 31.42 -9.08
CA MET A 57 4.90 32.51 -8.59
C MET A 57 5.72 33.59 -7.88
N GLU A 58 6.67 33.20 -7.03
CA GLU A 58 7.53 34.14 -6.30
C GLU A 58 8.47 34.90 -7.26
N SER A 59 8.99 34.24 -8.28
CA SER A 59 9.77 34.87 -9.36
C SER A 59 8.94 35.92 -10.11
N LEU A 60 7.71 35.60 -10.49
CA LEU A 60 6.79 36.53 -11.16
C LEU A 60 6.44 37.72 -10.26
N ARG A 61 6.17 37.50 -8.97
CA ARG A 61 5.94 38.57 -7.98
C ARG A 61 7.15 39.50 -7.86
N ASN A 62 8.35 38.94 -7.82
CA ASN A 62 9.59 39.73 -7.75
C ASN A 62 9.81 40.58 -9.01
N ARG A 63 9.50 40.05 -10.21
CA ARG A 63 9.56 40.81 -11.46
C ARG A 63 8.52 41.92 -11.48
N HIS A 64 7.28 41.62 -11.11
CA HIS A 64 6.22 42.63 -11.00
C HIS A 64 6.58 43.76 -10.03
N ARG A 65 7.19 43.44 -8.88
CA ARG A 65 7.69 44.43 -7.92
C ARG A 65 8.77 45.33 -8.55
N LYS A 66 9.74 44.75 -9.27
CA LYS A 66 10.78 45.52 -9.97
C LYS A 66 10.20 46.49 -11.01
N ILE A 67 9.22 46.06 -11.80
CA ILE A 67 8.52 46.92 -12.77
C ILE A 67 7.83 48.08 -12.03
N SER A 68 7.11 47.77 -10.95
CA SER A 68 6.40 48.77 -10.13
C SER A 68 7.36 49.81 -9.52
N ASP A 69 8.50 49.36 -8.99
CA ASP A 69 9.53 50.22 -8.42
C ASP A 69 10.17 51.13 -9.48
N GLN A 70 10.39 50.62 -10.70
CA GLN A 70 10.92 51.41 -11.81
C GLN A 70 9.92 52.48 -12.27
N LEU A 71 8.64 52.15 -12.35
CA LEU A 71 7.57 53.11 -12.68
C LEU A 71 7.40 54.21 -11.62
N ALA A 72 7.71 53.92 -10.36
CA ALA A 72 7.65 54.90 -9.27
C ALA A 72 8.77 55.96 -9.34
N ARG A 73 9.91 55.65 -9.95
CA ARG A 73 11.07 56.57 -10.06
C ARG A 73 10.87 57.54 -11.24
N LYS A 74 10.31 58.73 -10.98
CA LYS A 74 10.19 59.80 -11.99
C LYS A 74 11.51 60.59 -12.15
N PRO A 75 11.83 61.11 -13.35
CA PRO A 75 11.14 60.88 -14.63
C PRO A 75 11.59 59.57 -15.29
N VAL A 76 10.62 58.84 -15.87
CA VAL A 76 10.88 57.62 -16.67
C VAL A 76 10.94 58.05 -18.14
N ASP A 77 12.03 57.75 -18.84
CA ASP A 77 12.18 58.07 -20.26
C ASP A 77 11.37 57.11 -21.16
N ALA A 78 11.12 57.52 -22.41
CA ALA A 78 10.29 56.78 -23.35
C ALA A 78 10.85 55.38 -23.72
N ARG A 79 12.17 55.20 -23.69
CA ARG A 79 12.79 53.89 -23.96
C ARG A 79 12.56 52.94 -22.81
N THR A 80 12.74 53.41 -21.57
CA THR A 80 12.45 52.64 -20.35
C THR A 80 10.96 52.25 -20.29
N VAL A 81 10.05 53.12 -20.72
CA VAL A 81 8.61 52.78 -20.84
C VAL A 81 8.37 51.64 -21.83
N ALA A 82 8.99 51.66 -23.01
CA ALA A 82 8.82 50.60 -24.01
C ALA A 82 9.38 49.24 -23.54
N GLU A 83 10.53 49.25 -22.85
CA GLU A 83 11.12 48.05 -22.25
C GLU A 83 10.24 47.48 -21.14
N LEU A 84 9.70 48.33 -20.27
CA LEU A 84 8.74 47.95 -19.22
C LEU A 84 7.44 47.38 -19.78
N GLN A 85 6.89 47.96 -20.84
CA GLN A 85 5.68 47.43 -21.50
C GLN A 85 5.91 46.03 -22.07
N LYS A 86 7.06 45.79 -22.69
CA LYS A 86 7.43 44.45 -23.19
C LYS A 86 7.56 43.44 -22.05
N GLU A 87 8.15 43.86 -20.94
CA GLU A 87 8.31 43.00 -19.75
C GLU A 87 6.95 42.69 -19.09
N ILE A 88 6.02 43.66 -19.03
CA ILE A 88 4.65 43.44 -18.55
C ILE A 88 3.95 42.39 -19.40
N GLN A 89 3.97 42.53 -20.73
CA GLN A 89 3.38 41.55 -21.64
C GLN A 89 3.98 40.16 -21.47
N HIS A 90 5.29 40.08 -21.22
CA HIS A 90 5.96 38.82 -20.97
C HIS A 90 5.54 38.18 -19.63
N VAL A 91 5.41 38.98 -18.57
CA VAL A 91 4.91 38.52 -17.27
C VAL A 91 3.45 38.07 -17.37
N GLU A 92 2.59 38.81 -18.07
CA GLU A 92 1.18 38.43 -18.31
C GLU A 92 1.09 37.06 -19.00
N SER A 93 1.87 36.85 -20.07
CA SER A 93 1.91 35.55 -20.75
C SER A 93 2.38 34.41 -19.84
N GLN A 94 3.32 34.66 -18.92
CA GLN A 94 3.77 33.64 -17.97
C GLN A 94 2.73 33.36 -16.88
N VAL A 95 1.99 34.38 -16.43
CA VAL A 95 0.88 34.21 -15.50
C VAL A 95 -0.23 33.35 -16.14
N ASP A 96 -0.54 33.54 -17.42
CA ASP A 96 -1.53 32.73 -18.13
C ASP A 96 -1.13 31.25 -18.21
N ILE A 97 0.14 30.97 -18.51
CA ILE A 97 0.69 29.60 -18.51
C ILE A 97 0.60 29.00 -17.09
N TRP A 98 1.05 29.77 -16.10
CA TRP A 98 1.05 29.34 -14.70
C TRP A 98 -0.36 29.06 -14.17
N MET A 99 -1.36 29.88 -14.53
CA MET A 99 -2.77 29.63 -14.18
C MET A 99 -3.30 28.33 -14.79
N LYS A 100 -2.90 28.02 -16.03
CA LYS A 100 -3.28 26.78 -16.70
C LYS A 100 -2.65 25.55 -16.03
N GLU A 101 -1.35 25.59 -15.77
CA GLU A 101 -0.62 24.51 -15.09
C GLU A 101 -1.19 24.25 -13.69
N LEU A 102 -1.51 25.32 -12.94
CA LEU A 102 -2.15 25.20 -11.63
C LEU A 102 -3.53 24.53 -11.71
N ALA A 103 -4.34 24.84 -12.71
CA ALA A 103 -5.64 24.22 -12.91
C ALA A 103 -5.51 22.72 -13.22
N GLU A 104 -4.56 22.33 -14.06
CA GLU A 104 -4.28 20.92 -14.40
C GLU A 104 -3.82 20.12 -13.18
N ILE A 105 -2.91 20.68 -12.38
CA ILE A 105 -2.43 20.06 -11.13
C ILE A 105 -3.56 19.92 -10.11
N ASN A 106 -4.42 20.93 -9.99
CA ASN A 106 -5.56 20.91 -9.08
C ASN A 106 -6.62 19.85 -9.48
N GLU A 107 -6.87 19.68 -10.78
CA GLU A 107 -7.72 18.60 -11.29
C GLU A 107 -7.11 17.23 -10.98
N ALA A 108 -5.81 17.04 -11.24
CA ALA A 108 -5.10 15.81 -10.92
C ALA A 108 -5.17 15.49 -9.42
N ARG A 109 -4.97 16.50 -8.55
CA ARG A 109 -5.08 16.34 -7.10
C ARG A 109 -6.48 15.93 -6.66
N THR A 110 -7.51 16.56 -7.22
CA THR A 110 -8.91 16.20 -6.93
C THR A 110 -9.20 14.73 -7.29
N ASN A 111 -8.67 14.25 -8.41
CA ASN A 111 -8.80 12.85 -8.80
C ASN A 111 -8.06 11.91 -7.83
N LEU A 112 -6.86 12.29 -7.39
CA LEU A 112 -6.11 11.54 -6.37
C LEU A 112 -6.85 11.48 -5.03
N ASP A 113 -7.51 12.55 -4.60
CA ASP A 113 -8.31 12.55 -3.37
C ASP A 113 -9.51 11.59 -3.44
N ILE A 114 -10.18 11.54 -4.59
CA ILE A 114 -11.26 10.59 -4.84
C ILE A 114 -10.74 9.15 -4.79
N GLU A 115 -9.60 8.88 -5.43
CA GLU A 115 -8.96 7.57 -5.41
C GLU A 115 -8.50 7.17 -4.01
N PHE A 116 -7.98 8.11 -3.21
CA PHE A 116 -7.65 7.87 -1.80
C PHE A 116 -8.85 7.39 -1.00
N ILE A 117 -9.99 8.06 -1.12
CA ILE A 117 -11.22 7.68 -0.40
C ILE A 117 -11.64 6.24 -0.77
N ARG A 118 -11.57 5.91 -2.07
CA ARG A 118 -11.91 4.57 -2.59
C ARG A 118 -10.93 3.51 -2.09
N LEU A 119 -9.63 3.77 -2.19
CA LEU A 119 -8.57 2.86 -1.76
C LEU A 119 -8.62 2.64 -0.25
N ARG A 120 -8.79 3.69 0.55
CA ARG A 120 -8.91 3.60 2.01
C ARG A 120 -10.06 2.69 2.43
N SER A 121 -11.24 2.85 1.84
CA SER A 121 -12.41 1.99 2.12
C SER A 121 -12.15 0.51 1.74
N LYS A 122 -11.45 0.26 0.63
CA LYS A 122 -11.09 -1.09 0.21
C LYS A 122 -10.03 -1.69 1.14
N LEU A 123 -9.04 -0.91 1.54
CA LEU A 123 -7.96 -1.36 2.42
C LEU A 123 -8.48 -1.69 3.82
N GLN A 124 -9.36 -0.86 4.40
CA GLN A 124 -10.00 -1.14 5.69
C GLN A 124 -10.73 -2.48 5.68
N ARG A 125 -11.55 -2.74 4.66
CA ARG A 125 -12.22 -4.04 4.49
C ARG A 125 -11.23 -5.19 4.30
N SER A 126 -10.17 -4.94 3.56
CA SER A 126 -9.11 -5.94 3.32
C SER A 126 -8.39 -6.33 4.60
N VAL A 127 -8.08 -5.37 5.47
CA VAL A 127 -7.48 -5.62 6.80
C VAL A 127 -8.39 -6.50 7.64
N THR A 128 -9.69 -6.18 7.74
CA THR A 128 -10.64 -7.03 8.45
C THR A 128 -10.73 -8.44 7.84
N ASN A 129 -10.69 -8.56 6.51
CA ASN A 129 -10.67 -9.87 5.86
C ASN A 129 -9.40 -10.68 6.20
N ILE A 130 -8.25 -10.01 6.35
CA ILE A 130 -6.99 -10.65 6.78
C ILE A 130 -7.10 -11.12 8.23
N GLU A 131 -7.66 -10.29 9.13
CA GLU A 131 -7.90 -10.68 10.52
C GLU A 131 -8.80 -11.92 10.62
N VAL A 132 -9.91 -11.94 9.87
CA VAL A 132 -10.80 -13.11 9.81
C VAL A 132 -10.08 -14.33 9.23
N ALA A 133 -9.29 -14.13 8.17
CA ALA A 133 -8.53 -15.21 7.55
C ALA A 133 -7.47 -15.80 8.49
N ASN A 134 -6.87 -14.99 9.37
CA ASN A 134 -5.96 -15.46 10.40
C ASN A 134 -6.68 -16.34 11.43
N ILE A 135 -7.88 -15.96 11.87
CA ILE A 135 -8.71 -16.80 12.76
C ILE A 135 -9.06 -18.14 12.08
N ASP A 136 -9.39 -18.11 10.79
CA ASP A 136 -9.66 -19.33 10.02
C ASP A 136 -8.40 -20.21 9.89
N PHE A 137 -7.21 -19.62 9.75
CA PHE A 137 -5.94 -20.33 9.80
C PHE A 137 -5.68 -21.02 11.14
N ASP A 138 -5.85 -20.32 12.27
CA ASP A 138 -5.70 -20.90 13.62
C ASP A 138 -6.66 -22.07 13.84
N ARG A 139 -7.85 -21.97 13.25
CA ARG A 139 -8.85 -23.04 13.26
C ARG A 139 -8.39 -24.22 12.40
N LEU A 140 -7.90 -23.96 11.19
CA LEU A 140 -7.35 -24.98 10.29
C LEU A 140 -6.20 -25.75 10.94
N GLU A 141 -5.29 -25.05 11.62
CA GLU A 141 -4.15 -25.64 12.30
C GLU A 141 -4.57 -26.57 13.43
N ARG A 142 -5.55 -26.15 14.26
CA ARG A 142 -6.14 -27.00 15.31
C ARG A 142 -6.82 -28.23 14.74
N LEU A 143 -7.66 -28.07 13.72
CA LEU A 143 -8.35 -29.20 13.06
C LEU A 143 -7.37 -30.20 12.44
N HIS A 144 -6.29 -29.69 11.84
CA HIS A 144 -5.23 -30.52 11.29
C HIS A 144 -4.50 -31.29 12.41
N SER A 145 -4.15 -30.60 13.50
CA SER A 145 -3.50 -31.21 14.67
C SER A 145 -4.37 -32.30 15.30
N ASP A 146 -5.65 -32.02 15.55
CA ASP A 146 -6.63 -32.98 16.08
C ASP A 146 -6.78 -34.19 15.16
N MET A 147 -6.84 -33.98 13.84
CA MET A 147 -6.92 -35.07 12.86
C MET A 147 -5.68 -35.96 12.92
N TRP A 148 -4.49 -35.39 13.04
CA TRP A 148 -3.24 -36.13 13.18
C TRP A 148 -3.15 -36.86 14.50
N GLU A 149 -3.48 -36.23 15.62
CA GLU A 149 -3.51 -36.90 16.94
C GLU A 149 -4.46 -38.10 16.92
N ASN A 150 -5.67 -37.92 16.38
CA ASN A 150 -6.64 -39.01 16.23
C ASN A 150 -6.16 -40.12 15.30
N PHE A 151 -5.50 -39.78 14.19
CA PHE A 151 -4.92 -40.75 13.26
C PHE A 151 -3.79 -41.55 13.92
N LEU A 152 -2.90 -40.88 14.65
CA LEU A 152 -1.78 -41.49 15.35
C LEU A 152 -2.26 -42.38 16.51
N TYR A 153 -3.25 -41.92 17.28
CA TYR A 153 -3.85 -42.69 18.37
C TYR A 153 -4.50 -43.98 17.87
N LYS A 154 -5.24 -43.91 16.75
CA LYS A 154 -5.92 -45.07 16.15
C LYS A 154 -4.98 -46.11 15.53
N ASN A 155 -3.75 -45.71 15.18
CA ASN A 155 -2.77 -46.56 14.50
C ASN A 155 -1.51 -46.82 15.35
N ALA A 156 -1.61 -46.67 16.68
CA ALA A 156 -0.47 -46.78 17.60
C ALA A 156 0.03 -48.24 17.76
N THR A 157 0.79 -48.73 16.78
CA THR A 157 1.77 -49.82 16.96
C THR A 157 3.17 -49.24 17.20
N ILE A 158 4.06 -50.01 17.85
CA ILE A 158 5.43 -49.57 18.23
C ILE A 158 6.24 -49.04 17.02
N GLU A 159 6.02 -49.56 15.81
CA GLU A 159 6.64 -49.02 14.58
C GLU A 159 6.18 -47.60 14.22
N PHE A 160 4.93 -47.25 14.55
CA PHE A 160 4.34 -45.95 14.24
C PHE A 160 4.94 -44.83 15.09
N ILE A 161 5.38 -45.12 16.32
CA ILE A 161 6.12 -44.17 17.17
C ILE A 161 7.49 -43.84 16.56
N ARG A 162 8.14 -44.83 15.92
CA ARG A 162 9.43 -44.64 15.24
C ARG A 162 9.26 -43.80 13.97
N LEU A 163 8.20 -44.05 13.19
CA LEU A 163 7.80 -43.23 12.04
C LEU A 163 7.41 -41.81 12.46
N ARG A 164 6.68 -41.63 13.58
CA ARG A 164 6.36 -40.33 14.18
C ARG A 164 7.62 -39.50 14.42
N SER A 165 8.67 -40.09 15.01
CA SER A 165 9.93 -39.36 15.24
C SER A 165 10.65 -38.90 13.96
N LYS A 166 10.46 -39.63 12.85
CA LYS A 166 11.04 -39.30 11.54
C LYS A 166 10.18 -38.29 10.79
N LEU A 167 8.85 -38.42 10.84
CA LEU A 167 7.91 -37.52 10.19
C LEU A 167 7.93 -36.14 10.87
N GLN A 168 7.96 -36.09 12.22
CA GLN A 168 8.07 -34.83 12.98
C GLN A 168 9.34 -34.05 12.59
N ARG A 169 10.47 -34.74 12.38
CA ARG A 169 11.71 -34.15 11.88
C ARG A 169 11.60 -33.66 10.44
N SER A 170 10.88 -34.38 9.57
CA SER A 170 10.65 -33.93 8.20
C SER A 170 9.70 -32.74 8.12
N VAL A 171 8.68 -32.69 8.98
CA VAL A 171 7.72 -31.58 9.08
C VAL A 171 8.42 -30.35 9.64
N THR A 172 9.24 -30.47 10.69
CA THR A 172 10.07 -29.35 11.16
C THR A 172 11.09 -28.90 10.11
N ASN A 173 11.67 -29.80 9.30
CA ASN A 173 12.54 -29.41 8.20
C ASN A 173 11.79 -28.73 7.03
N ILE A 174 10.52 -29.08 6.80
CA ILE A 174 9.65 -28.43 5.80
C ILE A 174 9.10 -27.11 6.35
N GLU A 175 8.77 -27.02 7.64
CA GLU A 175 8.45 -25.77 8.33
C GLU A 175 9.64 -24.84 8.23
N VAL A 176 10.88 -25.30 8.50
CA VAL A 176 12.12 -24.55 8.27
C VAL A 176 12.32 -24.13 6.81
N ALA A 177 11.86 -24.92 5.84
CA ALA A 177 11.88 -24.56 4.42
C ALA A 177 10.70 -23.64 3.99
N ASN A 178 9.60 -23.62 4.76
CA ASN A 178 8.47 -22.70 4.63
C ASN A 178 8.63 -21.45 5.53
N ILE A 179 9.76 -21.31 6.24
CA ILE A 179 10.21 -20.04 6.83
C ILE A 179 10.61 -19.10 5.68
N ASP A 180 9.60 -18.60 5.00
CA ASP A 180 9.60 -17.23 4.50
C ASP A 180 8.33 -16.48 4.93
N PHE A 181 7.45 -17.10 5.75
CA PHE A 181 6.27 -16.44 6.32
C PHE A 181 6.63 -15.62 7.57
N ASP A 182 7.44 -16.16 8.49
CA ASP A 182 8.02 -15.36 9.60
C ASP A 182 8.92 -14.23 9.09
N ARG A 183 9.45 -14.36 7.87
CA ARG A 183 10.23 -13.32 7.21
C ARG A 183 9.30 -12.27 6.56
N LEU A 184 8.17 -12.69 6.00
CA LEU A 184 7.10 -11.81 5.52
C LEU A 184 6.40 -11.06 6.66
N GLU A 185 6.17 -11.71 7.80
CA GLU A 185 5.57 -11.11 9.00
C GLU A 185 6.55 -10.13 9.66
N ARG A 186 7.84 -10.48 9.73
CA ARG A 186 8.90 -9.53 10.12
C ARG A 186 9.03 -8.36 9.15
N LEU A 187 9.00 -8.61 7.84
CA LEU A 187 9.01 -7.54 6.83
C LEU A 187 7.76 -6.64 6.94
N HIS A 188 6.59 -7.21 7.20
CA HIS A 188 5.35 -6.47 7.40
C HIS A 188 5.40 -5.65 8.70
N SER A 189 5.89 -6.23 9.80
CA SER A 189 6.06 -5.55 11.09
C SER A 189 7.11 -4.44 11.01
N ASP A 190 8.26 -4.69 10.38
CA ASP A 190 9.31 -3.69 10.15
C ASP A 190 8.82 -2.56 9.23
N MET A 191 8.01 -2.87 8.21
CA MET A 191 7.39 -1.85 7.36
C MET A 191 6.37 -1.00 8.13
N TRP A 192 5.56 -1.61 8.99
CA TRP A 192 4.57 -0.92 9.82
C TRP A 192 5.22 -0.07 10.92
N GLU A 193 6.27 -0.56 11.59
CA GLU A 193 7.00 0.23 12.59
C GLU A 193 7.72 1.43 11.96
N ASN A 194 8.34 1.25 10.79
CA ASN A 194 8.94 2.36 10.05
C ASN A 194 7.91 3.40 9.58
N PHE A 195 6.71 2.96 9.21
CA PHE A 195 5.60 3.84 8.86
C PHE A 195 5.12 4.64 10.08
N LEU A 196 4.90 3.99 11.23
CA LEU A 196 4.47 4.66 12.45
C LEU A 196 5.53 5.64 12.98
N TYR A 197 6.81 5.26 12.94
CA TYR A 197 7.91 6.10 13.42
C TYR A 197 8.09 7.37 12.57
N LYS A 198 8.02 7.27 11.24
CA LYS A 198 8.12 8.43 10.33
C LYS A 198 6.92 9.38 10.43
N ASN A 199 5.73 8.86 10.75
CA ASN A 199 4.53 9.68 10.91
C ASN A 199 4.30 10.19 12.35
N ALA A 200 5.07 9.71 13.33
CA ALA A 200 5.05 10.19 14.71
C ALA A 200 6.12 11.25 15.02
N THR A 201 7.05 11.51 14.08
CA THR A 201 8.18 12.45 14.26
C THR A 201 8.12 13.70 13.35
N VAL A 202 6.93 14.07 12.90
CA VAL A 202 6.70 15.42 12.33
C VAL A 202 6.16 16.31 13.46
N PRO A 203 6.85 17.42 13.82
CA PRO A 203 6.31 18.44 14.72
C PRO A 203 5.01 19.06 14.20
#